data_AF-A0A8T4KSC4-F1
#
_entry.id   AF-A0A8T4KSC4-F1
#
_cell.length_a   1.000
_cell.length_b   1.000
_cell.length_c   1.000
_cell.angle_alpha   90.00
_cell.angle_beta   90.00
_cell.angle_gamma   90.00
#
_symmetry.space_group_name_H-M   'P 1'
#
loop_
_entity.id
_entity.type
_entity.pdbx_description
1 polymer ?
#
loop_
_entity_poly.entity_id
_entity_poly.type
_entity_poly.pdbx_seq_one_letter_code
_entity_poly.pdbx_strand_id
1 'polypeptide(L)'
;MEEFNWLIITLIILLLLVVVSIDPVYNAAQEAMRTNVQLIASDIAGIINAMSPARADTCTNYELPKMECSVTIDPDLGEVKVTSGKYEYYKYYIKTDTSVYIEAPDNTFACDKDRNMYLYFLKTDGSLNIKTYLELNGDMEEADLCGVLR
;
A
#
# COMPACT_ATOMS: atom_id res chain seq x y z
N MET A 1 1.36 -22.62 -53.26
CA MET A 1 0.20 -21.84 -52.74
C MET A 1 -0.38 -22.47 -51.48
N GLU A 2 -0.51 -23.80 -51.39
CA GLU A 2 -1.03 -24.47 -50.18
C GLU A 2 -0.16 -24.28 -48.93
N GLU A 3 1.17 -24.32 -49.04
CA GLU A 3 2.07 -24.13 -47.88
C GLU A 3 1.99 -22.72 -47.27
N PHE A 4 1.77 -21.70 -48.11
CA PHE A 4 1.62 -20.31 -47.65
C PHE A 4 0.31 -20.11 -46.87
N ASN A 5 -0.75 -20.82 -47.27
CA ASN A 5 -2.04 -20.79 -46.55
C ASN A 5 -1.94 -21.45 -45.17
N TRP A 6 -1.20 -22.56 -45.03
CA TRP A 6 -0.98 -23.21 -43.74
C TRP A 6 -0.20 -22.34 -42.76
N LEU A 7 0.77 -21.58 -43.26
CA LEU A 7 1.55 -20.62 -42.47
C LEU A 7 0.67 -19.48 -41.94
N ILE A 8 -0.22 -18.95 -42.78
CA ILE A 8 -1.17 -17.90 -42.37
C ILE A 8 -2.16 -18.43 -41.33
N ILE A 9 -2.71 -19.63 -41.54
CA ILE A 9 -3.68 -20.24 -40.62
C ILE A 9 -3.05 -20.49 -39.25
N THR A 10 -1.82 -21.04 -39.20
CA THR A 10 -1.12 -21.26 -37.94
C THR A 10 -0.82 -19.94 -37.22
N LEU A 11 -0.42 -18.89 -37.96
CA LEU A 11 -0.17 -17.58 -37.37
C LEU A 11 -1.43 -16.95 -36.77
N ILE A 12 -2.58 -17.07 -37.44
CA ILE A 12 -3.88 -16.58 -36.93
C ILE A 12 -4.28 -17.33 -35.66
N ILE A 13 -4.16 -18.66 -35.65
CA ILE A 13 -4.48 -19.48 -34.47
C ILE A 13 -3.58 -19.09 -33.29
N LEU A 14 -2.29 -18.87 -33.53
CA LEU A 14 -1.34 -18.48 -32.50
C LEU A 14 -1.66 -17.09 -31.94
N LEU A 15 -2.07 -16.15 -32.79
CA LEU A 15 -2.52 -14.82 -32.39
C LEU A 15 -3.80 -14.87 -31.56
N LEU A 16 -4.77 -15.72 -31.93
CA LEU A 16 -5.99 -15.94 -31.17
C LEU A 16 -5.69 -16.55 -29.79
N LEU A 17 -4.76 -17.52 -29.70
CA LEU A 17 -4.34 -18.10 -28.43
C LEU A 17 -3.68 -17.05 -27.51
N VAL A 18 -2.85 -16.16 -28.07
CA VAL A 18 -2.25 -15.05 -27.31
C VAL A 18 -3.34 -14.12 -26.77
N VAL A 19 -4.29 -13.69 -27.61
CA VAL A 19 -5.38 -12.81 -27.18
C VAL A 19 -6.23 -13.44 -26.07
N VAL A 20 -6.61 -14.71 -26.22
CA VAL A 20 -7.40 -15.43 -25.20
C VAL A 20 -6.62 -15.61 -23.89
N SER A 21 -5.29 -15.71 -23.94
CA SER A 21 -4.45 -15.82 -22.74
C SER A 21 -4.21 -14.50 -21.99
N ILE A 22 -4.40 -13.35 -22.64
CA ILE A 22 -4.17 -12.03 -22.02
C ILE A 22 -5.26 -11.70 -20.99
N ASP A 23 -6.53 -11.98 -21.29
CA ASP A 23 -7.66 -11.69 -20.40
C ASP A 23 -7.55 -12.32 -18.99
N PRO A 24 -7.30 -13.64 -18.83
CA PRO A 24 -7.20 -14.25 -17.51
C PRO A 24 -5.97 -13.78 -16.73
N VAL A 25 -4.84 -13.52 -17.41
CA VAL A 25 -3.62 -13.00 -16.77
C VAL A 25 -3.85 -11.57 -16.27
N TYR A 26 -4.52 -10.74 -17.07
CA TYR A 26 -4.88 -9.38 -16.71
C TYR A 26 -5.85 -9.34 -15.52
N ASN A 27 -6.89 -10.18 -15.53
CA ASN A 27 -7.85 -10.26 -14.43
C ASN A 27 -7.19 -10.75 -13.12
N ALA A 28 -6.33 -11.76 -13.20
CA ALA A 28 -5.59 -12.25 -12.03
C ALA A 28 -4.64 -11.17 -11.45
N ALA A 29 -4.01 -10.37 -12.31
CA ALA A 29 -3.17 -9.26 -11.87
C ALA A 29 -3.98 -8.17 -11.15
N GLN A 30 -5.17 -7.82 -11.65
CA GLN A 30 -6.07 -6.88 -10.97
C GLN A 30 -6.58 -7.41 -9.63
N GLU A 31 -6.98 -8.68 -9.56
CA GLU A 31 -7.43 -9.28 -8.30
C GLU A 31 -6.31 -9.31 -7.25
N ALA A 32 -5.07 -9.59 -7.66
CA ALA A 32 -3.90 -9.53 -6.78
C ALA A 32 -3.62 -8.10 -6.29
N MET A 33 -3.69 -7.10 -7.17
CA MET A 33 -3.54 -5.68 -6.80
C MET A 33 -4.61 -5.24 -5.81
N ARG A 34 -5.88 -5.56 -6.08
CA ARG A 34 -7.00 -5.23 -5.19
C ARG A 34 -6.84 -5.85 -3.81
N THR A 35 -6.43 -7.12 -3.76
CA THR A 35 -6.19 -7.83 -2.49
C THR A 35 -5.06 -7.17 -1.70
N ASN A 36 -3.97 -6.79 -2.35
CA ASN A 36 -2.85 -6.10 -1.71
C ASN A 36 -3.29 -4.74 -1.14
N VAL A 37 -3.99 -3.92 -1.93
CA VAL A 37 -4.50 -2.61 -1.48
C VAL A 37 -5.42 -2.75 -0.28
N GLN A 38 -6.28 -3.78 -0.27
CA GLN A 38 -7.15 -4.10 0.85
C GLN A 38 -6.36 -4.48 2.11
N LEU A 39 -5.32 -5.31 1.98
CA LEU A 39 -4.46 -5.71 3.10
C LEU A 39 -3.75 -4.50 3.70
N ILE A 40 -3.15 -3.63 2.86
CA ILE A 40 -2.47 -2.41 3.34
C ILE A 40 -3.44 -1.52 4.14
N ALA A 41 -4.65 -1.28 3.62
CA ALA A 41 -5.64 -0.46 4.30
C ALA A 41 -6.04 -1.06 5.66
N SER A 42 -6.25 -2.38 5.69
CA SER A 42 -6.60 -3.14 6.89
C SER A 42 -5.48 -3.12 7.93
N ASP A 43 -4.23 -3.31 7.52
CA ASP A 43 -3.07 -3.37 8.40
C ASP A 43 -2.81 -2.01 9.05
N ILE A 44 -2.82 -0.92 8.27
CA ILE A 44 -2.64 0.43 8.80
C ILE A 44 -3.77 0.78 9.78
N ALA A 45 -5.03 0.50 9.43
CA ALA A 45 -6.14 0.73 10.35
C ALA A 45 -6.03 -0.15 11.61
N GLY A 46 -5.58 -1.40 11.45
CA GLY A 46 -5.30 -2.32 12.55
C GLY A 46 -4.24 -1.79 13.51
N ILE A 47 -3.15 -1.23 12.98
CA ILE A 47 -2.08 -0.59 13.76
C ILE A 47 -2.64 0.61 14.52
N ILE A 48 -3.38 1.50 13.86
CA ILE A 48 -3.98 2.68 14.52
C ILE A 48 -4.88 2.25 15.68
N ASN A 49 -5.71 1.23 15.46
CA ASN A 49 -6.61 0.69 16.49
C ASN A 49 -5.83 0.02 17.63
N ALA A 50 -4.76 -0.71 17.33
CA ALA A 50 -3.91 -1.36 18.33
C ALA A 50 -3.10 -0.34 19.15
N MET A 51 -2.78 0.82 18.57
CA MET A 51 -2.05 1.89 19.22
C MET A 51 -2.93 2.71 20.18
N SER A 52 -4.26 2.74 20.01
CA SER A 52 -5.20 3.45 20.91
C SER A 52 -4.98 3.09 22.40
N PRO A 53 -4.99 1.81 22.82
CA PRO A 53 -4.75 1.43 24.21
C PRO A 53 -3.25 1.39 24.61
N ALA A 54 -2.34 1.72 23.68
CA ALA A 54 -0.90 1.67 23.97
C ALA A 54 -0.48 2.77 24.94
N ARG A 55 0.62 2.54 25.65
CA ARG A 55 1.20 3.56 26.54
C ARG A 55 1.80 4.70 25.71
N ALA A 56 1.85 5.90 26.27
CA ALA A 56 2.66 6.97 25.71
C ALA A 56 4.10 6.49 25.46
N ASP A 57 4.73 7.04 24.43
CA ASP A 57 6.05 6.69 23.90
C ASP A 57 6.13 5.28 23.30
N THR A 58 4.99 4.58 23.14
CA THR A 58 4.94 3.38 22.28
C THR A 58 4.99 3.82 20.84
N CYS A 59 5.72 3.08 20.01
CA CYS A 59 5.72 3.31 18.59
C CYS A 59 5.83 2.01 17.81
N THR A 60 5.51 2.06 16.52
CA THR A 60 5.69 0.94 15.59
C THR A 60 5.93 1.46 14.17
N ASN A 61 6.58 0.63 13.36
CA ASN A 61 6.80 0.89 11.94
C ASN A 61 5.95 -0.06 11.10
N TYR A 62 5.48 0.43 9.95
CA TYR A 62 4.88 -0.38 8.91
C TYR A 62 5.60 -0.10 7.59
N GLU A 63 6.16 -1.15 6.99
CA GLU A 63 6.79 -1.06 5.67
C GLU A 63 5.70 -0.97 4.60
N LEU A 64 5.73 0.11 3.82
CA LEU A 64 4.88 0.24 2.64
C LEU A 64 5.44 -0.64 1.52
N PRO A 65 4.58 -1.36 0.77
CA PRO A 65 5.05 -2.20 -0.33
C PRO A 65 5.64 -1.36 -1.45
N LYS A 66 6.64 -1.93 -2.13
CA LYS A 66 7.27 -1.36 -3.35
C LYS A 66 6.33 -1.39 -4.54
N MET A 67 5.37 -0.48 -4.55
CA MET A 67 4.41 -0.30 -5.64
C MET A 67 3.95 1.15 -5.72
N GLU A 68 3.40 1.54 -6.87
CA GLU A 68 2.75 2.84 -7.03
C GLU A 68 1.39 2.82 -6.33
N CYS A 69 1.31 3.42 -5.15
CA CYS A 69 0.06 3.59 -4.41
C CYS A 69 0.00 4.94 -3.67
N SER A 70 -1.17 5.27 -3.14
CA SER A 70 -1.40 6.40 -2.26
C SER A 70 -2.23 5.95 -1.07
N VAL A 71 -1.79 6.29 0.12
CA VAL A 71 -2.46 6.02 1.40
C VAL A 71 -2.96 7.34 1.97
N THR A 72 -4.26 7.54 2.05
CA THR A 72 -4.90 8.68 2.71
C THR A 72 -5.50 8.22 4.03
N ILE A 73 -5.18 8.90 5.12
CA ILE A 73 -5.76 8.64 6.44
C ILE A 73 -6.65 9.82 6.79
N ASP A 74 -7.96 9.63 6.86
CA ASP A 74 -8.90 10.68 7.25
C ASP A 74 -9.32 10.44 8.71
N PRO A 75 -8.74 11.18 9.68
CA PRO A 75 -9.06 11.00 11.08
C PRO A 75 -10.46 11.51 11.46
N ASP A 76 -10.99 12.48 10.71
CA ASP A 76 -12.32 13.06 10.97
C ASP A 76 -13.43 12.10 10.53
N LEU A 77 -13.22 11.40 9.42
CA LEU A 77 -14.10 10.33 8.96
C LEU A 77 -13.77 8.96 9.57
N GLY A 78 -12.63 8.85 10.27
CA GLY A 78 -12.14 7.60 10.82
C GLY A 78 -11.92 6.54 9.74
N GLU A 79 -11.30 6.89 8.61
CA GLU A 79 -11.04 5.96 7.51
C GLU A 79 -9.58 5.98 7.04
N VAL A 80 -9.07 4.81 6.66
CA VAL A 80 -7.84 4.65 5.86
C VAL A 80 -8.26 4.26 4.45
N LYS A 81 -7.84 5.05 3.47
CA LYS A 81 -8.06 4.80 2.05
C LYS A 81 -6.73 4.52 1.36
N VAL A 82 -6.60 3.36 0.73
CA VAL A 82 -5.43 3.06 -0.11
C VAL A 82 -5.88 3.01 -1.56
N THR A 83 -5.15 3.67 -2.45
CA THR A 83 -5.43 3.73 -3.90
C THR A 83 -4.22 3.23 -4.68
N SER A 84 -4.42 2.31 -5.63
CA SER A 84 -3.39 1.84 -6.57
C SER A 84 -3.91 1.99 -8.00
N GLY A 85 -3.12 2.60 -8.88
CA GLY A 85 -3.52 2.87 -10.25
C GLY A 85 -4.75 3.80 -10.37
N LYS A 86 -5.47 3.72 -11.49
CA LYS A 86 -6.56 4.65 -11.82
C LYS A 86 -7.91 4.38 -11.14
N TYR A 87 -8.15 3.17 -10.62
CA TYR A 87 -9.51 2.75 -10.27
C TYR A 87 -9.64 1.89 -9.02
N GLU A 88 -8.53 1.43 -8.42
CA GLU A 88 -8.60 0.52 -7.28
C GLU A 88 -8.37 1.29 -6.00
N TYR A 89 -9.41 1.39 -5.18
CA TYR A 89 -9.27 1.86 -3.82
C TYR A 89 -9.95 0.90 -2.85
N TYR A 90 -9.38 0.79 -1.66
CA TYR A 90 -10.03 0.14 -0.53
C TYR A 90 -10.10 1.11 0.64
N LYS A 91 -11.18 1.02 1.41
CA LYS A 91 -11.39 1.82 2.62
C LYS A 91 -11.54 0.89 3.82
N TYR A 92 -10.85 1.22 4.90
CA TYR A 92 -11.01 0.54 6.17
C TYR A 92 -11.28 1.55 7.28
N TYR A 93 -12.14 1.21 8.22
CA TYR A 93 -12.53 2.13 9.29
C TYR A 93 -11.61 2.00 10.51
N ILE A 94 -11.22 3.14 11.03
CA ILE A 94 -10.47 3.32 12.27
C ILE A 94 -11.49 3.42 13.40
N LYS A 95 -11.26 2.66 14.46
CA LYS A 95 -12.02 2.67 15.72
C LYS A 95 -11.03 2.98 16.84
N THR A 96 -10.64 4.24 16.90
CA THR A 96 -9.73 4.78 17.92
C THR A 96 -10.43 5.92 18.66
N ASP A 97 -10.24 5.98 19.97
CA ASP A 97 -10.59 7.13 20.82
C ASP A 97 -9.43 8.13 20.94
N THR A 98 -8.24 7.74 20.47
CA THR A 98 -7.03 8.56 20.46
C THR A 98 -7.04 9.48 19.24
N SER A 99 -6.76 10.77 19.43
CA SER A 99 -6.64 11.70 18.31
C SER A 99 -5.46 11.33 17.40
N VAL A 100 -5.68 11.35 16.09
CA VAL A 100 -4.65 10.97 15.10
C VAL A 100 -4.16 12.22 14.37
N TYR A 101 -2.86 12.48 14.44
CA TYR A 101 -2.19 13.57 13.74
C TYR A 101 -1.29 13.01 12.65
N ILE A 102 -1.37 13.59 11.47
CA ILE A 102 -0.73 13.07 10.26
C ILE A 102 0.21 14.13 9.72
N GLU A 103 1.49 13.80 9.64
CA GLU A 103 2.54 14.68 9.14
C GLU A 103 2.71 14.49 7.63
N ALA A 104 1.64 14.81 6.88
CA ALA A 104 1.68 14.85 5.42
C ALA A 104 0.69 15.88 4.86
N PRO A 105 0.99 16.45 3.68
CA PRO A 105 0.01 17.24 2.94
C PRO A 105 -1.26 16.42 2.71
N ASP A 106 -2.42 17.02 3.00
CA ASP A 106 -3.74 16.41 2.79
C ASP A 106 -3.90 15.01 3.41
N ASN A 107 -3.18 14.75 4.51
CA ASN A 107 -3.17 13.46 5.19
C ASN A 107 -2.84 12.26 4.28
N THR A 108 -2.07 12.49 3.22
CA THR A 108 -1.82 11.50 2.17
C THR A 108 -0.34 11.20 1.99
N PHE A 109 -0.02 9.92 1.98
CA PHE A 109 1.31 9.37 1.77
C PHE A 109 1.38 8.68 0.42
N ALA A 110 2.35 9.05 -0.42
CA ALA A 110 2.63 8.34 -1.66
C ALA A 110 3.55 7.15 -1.39
N CYS A 111 3.23 6.00 -1.97
CA CYS A 111 4.12 4.84 -2.01
C CYS A 111 5.09 4.98 -3.18
N ASP A 112 6.29 4.42 -3.04
CA ASP A 112 7.31 4.42 -4.07
C ASP A 112 7.64 2.98 -4.49
N LYS A 113 7.70 2.71 -5.80
CA LYS A 113 8.03 1.38 -6.33
C LYS A 113 9.53 1.09 -6.29
N ASP A 114 10.36 2.13 -6.26
CA ASP A 114 11.82 2.06 -6.38
C ASP A 114 12.52 2.18 -5.02
N ARG A 115 11.80 2.60 -3.97
CA ARG A 115 12.35 2.88 -2.63
C ARG A 115 11.54 2.22 -1.51
N ASN A 116 12.21 1.84 -0.43
CA ASN A 116 11.55 1.42 0.80
C ASN A 116 10.99 2.67 1.51
N MET A 117 9.70 2.61 1.83
CA MET A 117 9.02 3.65 2.58
C MET A 117 8.39 3.05 3.83
N TYR A 118 8.42 3.80 4.92
CA TYR A 118 7.88 3.35 6.20
C TYR A 118 6.87 4.37 6.71
N LEU A 119 5.73 3.88 7.21
CA LEU A 119 4.87 4.66 8.09
C LEU A 119 5.31 4.43 9.53
N TYR A 120 5.67 5.52 10.20
CA TYR A 120 6.02 5.52 11.61
C TYR A 120 4.84 6.02 12.44
N PHE A 121 4.44 5.22 13.41
CA PHE A 121 3.34 5.48 14.32
C PHE A 121 3.92 5.72 15.71
N LEU A 122 3.67 6.88 16.31
CA LEU A 122 4.14 7.22 17.66
C LEU A 122 2.97 7.66 18.53
N LYS A 123 2.71 6.90 19.60
CA LYS A 123 1.76 7.27 20.64
C LYS A 123 2.39 8.34 21.52
N THR A 124 1.81 9.54 21.53
CA THR A 124 2.10 10.58 22.52
C THR A 124 0.96 10.65 23.53
N ASP A 125 1.13 11.46 24.58
CA ASP A 125 0.08 11.65 25.58
C ASP A 125 -1.18 12.22 24.90
N GLY A 126 -2.26 11.44 24.92
CA GLY A 126 -3.54 11.80 24.28
C GLY A 126 -3.65 11.64 22.76
N SER A 127 -2.56 11.41 22.02
CA SER A 127 -2.60 11.36 20.54
C SER A 127 -1.69 10.30 19.89
N LEU A 128 -1.90 10.07 18.60
CA LEU A 128 -1.10 9.19 17.75
C LEU A 128 -0.58 10.02 16.57
N ASN A 129 0.74 10.15 16.45
CA ASN A 129 1.37 10.84 15.33
C ASN A 129 1.80 9.82 14.27
N ILE A 130 1.49 10.10 13.01
CA ILE A 130 1.82 9.26 11.87
C ILE A 130 2.64 10.09 10.87
N LYS A 131 3.81 9.58 10.50
CA LYS A 131 4.71 10.24 9.53
C LYS A 131 5.39 9.22 8.63
N THR A 132 5.97 9.68 7.53
CA THR A 132 6.69 8.81 6.59
C THR A 132 8.19 8.96 6.69
N TYR A 133 8.89 7.86 6.49
CA TYR A 133 10.34 7.84 6.32
C TYR A 133 10.74 7.14 5.03
N LEU A 134 11.81 7.64 4.41
CA LEU A 134 12.46 7.04 3.25
C LEU A 134 13.78 6.44 3.70
N GLU A 135 14.03 5.19 3.31
CA GLU A 135 15.35 4.59 3.51
C GLU A 135 16.31 5.09 2.41
N LEU A 136 17.31 5.89 2.78
CA LEU A 136 18.32 6.41 1.86
C LEU A 136 19.65 5.69 2.10
N ASN A 137 20.11 4.89 1.13
CA ASN A 137 21.44 4.26 1.14
C ASN A 137 21.78 3.41 2.39
N GLY A 138 20.79 2.76 3.00
CA GLY A 138 20.99 1.91 4.20
C GLY A 138 21.12 2.69 5.51
N ASP A 139 21.10 4.02 5.46
CA ASP A 139 21.00 4.89 6.62
C ASP A 139 19.58 5.47 6.67
N MET A 140 18.81 5.09 7.69
CA MET A 140 17.52 5.74 7.97
C MET A 140 17.83 7.13 8.53
N GLU A 141 17.65 8.18 7.72
CA GLU A 141 17.85 9.58 8.13
C GLU A 141 16.70 10.07 9.05
N GLU A 142 16.68 9.52 10.27
CA GLU A 142 16.35 10.11 11.57
C GLU A 142 16.02 8.97 12.56
N ALA A 143 17.06 8.29 13.03
CA ALA A 143 17.09 7.46 14.24
C ALA A 143 16.27 6.15 14.25
N ASP A 144 16.86 5.17 14.93
CA ASP A 144 16.33 4.25 15.94
C ASP A 144 14.90 4.49 16.53
N LEU A 145 13.89 4.82 15.73
CA LEU A 145 12.66 5.49 16.19
C LEU A 145 11.73 4.62 17.04
N CYS A 146 11.88 3.30 17.03
CA CYS A 146 11.29 2.39 18.03
C CYS A 146 12.28 1.42 18.66
N GLY A 147 13.57 1.58 18.40
CA GLY A 147 14.54 0.52 18.56
C GLY A 147 14.56 -0.41 17.34
N VAL A 148 15.53 -0.20 16.45
CA VAL A 148 16.12 -1.31 15.71
C VAL A 148 16.97 -2.09 16.73
N LEU A 149 16.31 -2.79 17.64
CA LEU A 149 16.93 -3.79 18.52
C LEU A 149 16.16 -5.10 18.38
N ARG A 150 16.46 -5.79 17.28
CA ARG A 150 17.11 -7.10 17.35
C ARG A 150 17.83 -7.43 16.06
#